data_AF-A0AAD2HBP3-F1
#
_entry.id   AF-A0AAD2HBP3-F1
#
_cell.length_a   1.000
_cell.length_b   1.000
_cell.length_c   1.000
_cell.angle_alpha   90.00
_cell.angle_beta   90.00
_cell.angle_gamma   90.00
#
_symmetry.space_group_name_H-M   'P 1'
#
loop_
_entity.id
_entity.type
_entity.pdbx_description
1 polymer ?
#
loop_
_entity_poly.entity_id
_entity_poly.type
_entity_poly.pdbx_seq_one_letter_code
_entity_poly.pdbx_strand_id
1 'polypeptide(L)'
;MTQLVDHFLENGSEFGLFLNIPRLRHSRPSPALHSALNLWSIHLSRERSLLVHEPDFLTRALALASRGLVDNHPQRLLHTIQAEVLLAYYFFSSGRFLEGKYHTFAAVSLSLSSSLHLIRAAGHPPSSPLPVSKDAIDEGERICAWWTVMVLDRCWSAGLGESPGLSYADSLQIVDTPWPLESEEYPRRIQIPVVSSCNTIQAFIDGEPPSASGMSTMAMLSKAAILWQRADEIARLGWSATTEFHQLDARIDSYRSLLIPPNRLMHPSASMTRTLAVAHSIAHAATIRLHSAVRLSSHAGRNKRLVAARTILGIIAAVALTSFQFINPIMGIIWLEASNLLLEVLTVQIQSRSQGGPPREEELNLRTFLSKAGRAISSFKSNGGLIGSQVEEIEQKLIQVGIYS
;
A
#
# COMPACT_ATOMS: atom_id res chain seq x y z
N MET A 1 0.89 -5.40 -27.67
CA MET A 1 0.83 -5.87 -26.28
C MET A 1 0.20 -7.26 -26.31
N THR A 2 0.67 -8.23 -25.52
CA THR A 2 0.13 -9.61 -25.52
C THR A 2 -1.08 -9.69 -24.59
N GLN A 3 -1.97 -10.68 -24.81
CA GLN A 3 -3.16 -10.91 -23.97
C GLN A 3 -2.82 -11.06 -22.46
N LEU A 4 -1.67 -11.64 -22.14
CA LEU A 4 -1.20 -11.79 -20.76
C LEU A 4 -0.86 -10.45 -20.11
N VAL A 5 -0.28 -9.52 -20.86
CA VAL A 5 -0.01 -8.16 -20.35
C VAL A 5 -1.31 -7.41 -20.11
N ASP A 6 -2.31 -7.55 -20.99
CA ASP A 6 -3.62 -6.94 -20.76
C ASP A 6 -4.29 -7.46 -19.47
N HIS A 7 -4.19 -8.75 -19.18
CA HIS A 7 -4.67 -9.32 -17.92
C HIS A 7 -3.93 -8.76 -16.69
N PHE A 8 -2.61 -8.56 -16.79
CA PHE A 8 -1.87 -7.88 -15.73
C PHE A 8 -2.36 -6.44 -15.53
N LEU A 9 -2.58 -5.68 -16.62
CA LEU A 9 -2.97 -4.27 -16.54
C LEU A 9 -4.31 -4.05 -15.81
N GLU A 10 -5.24 -5.00 -15.86
CA GLU A 10 -6.51 -4.98 -15.11
C GLU A 10 -6.30 -5.05 -13.57
N ASN A 11 -5.15 -5.59 -13.15
CA ASN A 11 -4.80 -5.81 -11.74
C ASN A 11 -3.57 -5.00 -11.30
N GLY A 12 -2.95 -4.25 -12.21
CA GLY A 12 -1.67 -3.56 -11.98
C GLY A 12 -1.70 -2.55 -10.85
N SER A 13 -2.88 -2.01 -10.50
CA SER A 13 -3.06 -1.10 -9.35
C SER A 13 -2.60 -1.73 -8.03
N GLU A 14 -2.78 -3.05 -7.86
CA GLU A 14 -2.37 -3.78 -6.65
C GLU A 14 -0.84 -3.89 -6.51
N PHE A 15 -0.12 -3.65 -7.60
CA PHE A 15 1.32 -3.82 -7.71
C PHE A 15 2.04 -2.51 -8.11
N GLY A 16 1.38 -1.37 -7.87
CA GLY A 16 1.99 -0.05 -8.06
C GLY A 16 2.14 0.38 -9.54
N LEU A 17 1.29 -0.09 -10.44
CA LEU A 17 1.22 0.47 -11.79
C LEU A 17 0.66 1.89 -11.74
N PHE A 18 1.50 2.89 -12.03
CA PHE A 18 1.16 4.31 -11.99
C PHE A 18 1.07 4.95 -13.39
N LEU A 19 1.51 4.25 -14.43
CA LEU A 19 1.46 4.74 -15.81
C LEU A 19 0.03 4.73 -16.36
N ASN A 20 -0.27 5.66 -17.27
CA ASN A 20 -1.57 5.74 -17.91
C ASN A 20 -1.76 4.55 -18.86
N ILE A 21 -2.70 3.65 -18.54
CA ILE A 21 -2.93 2.41 -19.30
C ILE A 21 -3.24 2.67 -20.79
N PRO A 22 -4.15 3.60 -21.16
CA PRO A 22 -4.37 3.93 -22.56
C PRO A 22 -3.07 4.33 -23.27
N ARG A 23 -2.28 5.24 -22.71
CA ARG A 23 -0.99 5.65 -23.29
C ARG A 23 -0.03 4.48 -23.43
N LEU A 24 0.11 3.67 -22.38
CA LEU A 24 1.01 2.51 -22.36
C LEU A 24 0.66 1.46 -23.42
N ARG A 25 -0.62 1.32 -23.78
CA ARG A 25 -1.07 0.43 -24.87
C ARG A 25 -0.68 0.94 -26.26
N HIS A 26 -0.65 2.26 -26.46
CA HIS A 26 -0.34 2.88 -27.74
C HIS A 26 1.15 3.20 -27.92
N SER A 27 1.91 3.33 -26.83
CA SER A 27 3.36 3.53 -26.87
C SER A 27 4.10 2.20 -26.74
N ARG A 28 5.33 2.13 -27.26
CA ARG A 28 6.22 0.99 -27.03
C ARG A 28 6.88 1.17 -25.66
N PRO A 29 6.66 0.29 -24.66
CA PRO A 29 7.36 0.39 -23.39
C PRO A 29 8.88 0.26 -23.58
N SER A 30 9.66 0.81 -22.66
CA SER A 30 11.11 0.58 -22.68
C SER A 30 11.41 -0.91 -22.43
N PRO A 31 12.58 -1.43 -22.82
CA PRO A 31 12.92 -2.84 -22.59
C PRO A 31 12.79 -3.26 -21.12
N ALA A 32 13.24 -2.40 -20.19
CA ALA A 32 13.13 -2.64 -18.74
C ALA A 32 11.67 -2.81 -18.29
N LEU A 33 10.81 -1.84 -18.62
CA LEU A 33 9.40 -1.89 -18.27
C LEU A 33 8.70 -3.08 -18.95
N HIS A 34 8.96 -3.32 -20.22
CA HIS A 34 8.37 -4.43 -20.94
C HIS A 34 8.71 -5.79 -20.30
N SER A 35 9.96 -5.98 -19.87
CA SER A 35 10.37 -7.23 -19.21
C SER A 35 9.72 -7.39 -17.84
N ALA A 36 9.60 -6.32 -17.05
CA ALA A 36 8.90 -6.34 -15.77
C ALA A 36 7.41 -6.64 -15.93
N LEU A 37 6.74 -6.06 -16.93
CA LEU A 37 5.35 -6.37 -17.26
C LEU A 37 5.18 -7.84 -17.65
N ASN A 38 6.06 -8.40 -18.49
CA ASN A 38 5.98 -9.81 -18.88
C ASN A 38 6.22 -10.77 -17.71
N LEU A 39 7.18 -10.45 -16.82
CA LEU A 39 7.41 -11.22 -15.59
C LEU A 39 6.11 -11.32 -14.77
N TRP A 40 5.47 -10.20 -14.48
CA TRP A 40 4.21 -10.17 -13.77
C TRP A 40 3.07 -10.88 -14.51
N SER A 41 3.01 -10.70 -15.83
CA SER A 41 1.99 -11.34 -16.65
C SER A 41 2.05 -12.86 -16.56
N ILE A 42 3.26 -13.43 -16.56
CA ILE A 42 3.48 -14.87 -16.38
C ILE A 42 3.16 -15.28 -14.93
N HIS A 43 3.66 -14.52 -13.95
CA HIS A 43 3.42 -14.77 -12.53
C HIS A 43 1.92 -14.84 -12.20
N LEU A 44 1.11 -13.92 -12.74
CA LEU A 44 -0.34 -13.89 -12.51
C LEU A 44 -1.12 -14.89 -13.37
N SER A 45 -0.58 -15.36 -14.51
CA SER A 45 -1.28 -16.32 -15.38
C SER A 45 -1.60 -17.65 -14.69
N ARG A 46 -0.78 -18.05 -13.70
CA ARG A 46 -0.84 -19.35 -13.01
C ARG A 46 -0.78 -20.56 -13.95
N GLU A 47 -0.37 -20.38 -15.20
CA GLU A 47 -0.23 -21.47 -16.18
C GLU A 47 1.12 -22.18 -15.97
N ARG A 48 1.08 -23.47 -15.62
CA ARG A 48 2.32 -24.23 -15.29
C ARG A 48 3.35 -24.24 -16.42
N SER A 49 2.90 -24.28 -17.67
CA SER A 49 3.75 -24.22 -18.87
C SER A 49 4.56 -22.92 -18.94
N LEU A 50 3.97 -21.79 -18.53
CA LEU A 50 4.61 -20.47 -18.55
C LEU A 50 5.44 -20.24 -17.30
N LEU A 51 4.98 -20.70 -16.13
CA LEU A 51 5.68 -20.53 -14.85
C LEU A 51 7.05 -21.22 -14.82
N VAL A 52 7.27 -22.28 -15.61
CA VAL A 52 8.59 -22.90 -15.76
C VAL A 52 9.65 -21.90 -16.24
N HIS A 53 9.24 -20.88 -17.00
CA HIS A 53 10.13 -19.84 -17.53
C HIS A 53 10.24 -18.61 -16.64
N GLU A 54 9.49 -18.51 -15.54
CA GLU A 54 9.50 -17.36 -14.65
C GLU A 54 10.91 -16.94 -14.19
N PRO A 55 11.85 -17.86 -13.85
CA PRO A 55 13.22 -17.50 -13.50
C PRO A 55 13.99 -16.80 -14.64
N ASP A 56 13.74 -17.18 -15.89
CA ASP A 56 14.36 -16.55 -17.07
C ASP A 56 13.84 -15.13 -17.28
N PHE A 57 12.53 -14.94 -17.10
CA PHE A 57 11.90 -13.61 -17.17
C PHE A 57 12.37 -12.70 -16.04
N LEU A 58 12.53 -13.24 -14.82
CA LEU A 58 13.07 -12.50 -13.68
C LEU A 58 14.51 -12.07 -13.96
N THR A 59 15.37 -13.00 -14.40
CA THR A 59 16.77 -12.71 -14.74
C THR A 59 16.88 -11.61 -15.79
N ARG A 60 16.03 -11.68 -16.82
CA ARG A 60 15.96 -10.65 -17.87
C ARG A 60 15.47 -9.30 -17.33
N ALA A 61 14.44 -9.30 -16.50
CA ALA A 61 13.88 -8.06 -15.94
C ALA A 61 14.91 -7.34 -15.08
N LEU A 62 15.65 -8.07 -14.22
CA LEU A 62 16.75 -7.52 -13.42
C LEU A 62 17.87 -6.93 -14.29
N ALA A 63 18.32 -7.68 -15.31
CA ALA A 63 19.37 -7.23 -16.21
C ALA A 63 18.98 -5.96 -17.00
N LEU A 64 17.72 -5.84 -17.42
CA LEU A 64 17.25 -4.68 -18.15
C LEU A 64 16.94 -3.48 -17.24
N ALA A 65 16.41 -3.71 -16.03
CA ALA A 65 16.16 -2.65 -15.05
C ALA A 65 17.45 -1.93 -14.65
N SER A 66 18.54 -2.67 -14.36
CA SER A 66 19.86 -2.10 -14.07
C SER A 66 20.46 -1.23 -15.18
N ARG A 67 19.96 -1.37 -16.42
CA ARG A 67 20.39 -0.60 -17.61
C ARG A 67 19.32 0.40 -18.07
N GLY A 68 18.23 0.56 -17.32
CA GLY A 68 17.05 1.32 -17.73
C GLY A 68 17.32 2.78 -18.07
N LEU A 69 18.27 3.42 -17.38
CA LEU A 69 18.67 4.81 -17.64
C LEU A 69 19.62 4.99 -18.83
N VAL A 70 20.33 3.94 -19.24
CA VAL A 70 21.26 3.97 -20.38
C VAL A 70 20.49 3.93 -21.71
N ASP A 71 19.26 3.43 -21.69
CA ASP A 71 18.40 3.33 -22.86
C ASP A 71 18.05 4.71 -23.47
N ASN A 72 17.78 4.73 -24.77
CA ASN A 72 17.43 5.96 -25.51
C ASN A 72 15.92 6.26 -25.52
N HIS A 73 15.14 5.57 -24.68
CA HIS A 73 13.69 5.75 -24.64
C HIS A 73 13.29 7.13 -24.06
N PRO A 74 12.34 7.85 -24.67
CA PRO A 74 11.96 9.20 -24.23
C PRO A 74 11.32 9.27 -22.84
N GLN A 75 10.81 8.15 -22.33
CA GLN A 75 10.26 8.01 -20.97
C GLN A 75 11.13 7.09 -20.08
N ARG A 76 12.41 6.88 -20.42
CA ARG A 76 13.30 5.92 -19.75
C ARG A 76 13.29 6.02 -18.23
N LEU A 77 13.26 7.23 -17.66
CA LEU A 77 13.27 7.43 -16.22
C LEU A 77 11.98 6.90 -15.56
N LEU A 78 10.80 7.35 -16.01
CA LEU A 78 9.52 6.88 -15.47
C LEU A 78 9.35 5.37 -15.70
N HIS A 79 9.74 4.86 -16.86
CA HIS A 79 9.70 3.43 -17.15
C HIS A 79 10.65 2.61 -16.26
N THR A 80 11.82 3.17 -15.93
CA THR A 80 12.76 2.53 -14.99
C THR A 80 12.18 2.53 -13.58
N ILE A 81 11.66 3.67 -13.10
CA ILE A 81 10.98 3.75 -11.79
C ILE A 81 9.82 2.75 -11.71
N GLN A 82 8.98 2.67 -12.75
CA GLN A 82 7.89 1.70 -12.82
C GLN A 82 8.40 0.25 -12.77
N ALA A 83 9.49 -0.07 -13.48
CA ALA A 83 10.10 -1.39 -13.46
C ALA A 83 10.65 -1.74 -12.07
N GLU A 84 11.34 -0.80 -11.40
CA GLU A 84 11.83 -0.97 -10.02
C GLU A 84 10.67 -1.20 -9.03
N VAL A 85 9.58 -0.42 -9.13
CA VAL A 85 8.36 -0.62 -8.31
C VAL A 85 7.75 -2.00 -8.53
N LEU A 86 7.62 -2.43 -9.78
CA LEU A 86 7.08 -3.75 -10.12
C LEU A 86 7.98 -4.88 -9.59
N LEU A 87 9.30 -4.75 -9.70
CA LEU A 87 10.25 -5.71 -9.16
C LEU A 87 10.19 -5.77 -7.63
N ALA A 88 10.08 -4.61 -6.96
CA ALA A 88 9.91 -4.55 -5.51
C ALA A 88 8.67 -5.33 -5.06
N TYR A 89 7.51 -5.06 -5.66
CA TYR A 89 6.28 -5.81 -5.36
C TYR A 89 6.40 -7.30 -5.70
N TYR A 90 7.14 -7.67 -6.75
CA TYR A 90 7.33 -9.06 -7.12
C TYR A 90 8.08 -9.82 -6.01
N PHE A 91 9.20 -9.26 -5.55
CA PHE A 91 9.98 -9.84 -4.46
C PHE A 91 9.21 -9.85 -3.14
N PHE A 92 8.51 -8.77 -2.80
CA PHE A 92 7.66 -8.74 -1.61
C PHE A 92 6.53 -9.76 -1.66
N SER A 93 5.84 -9.89 -2.79
CA SER A 93 4.79 -10.92 -2.98
C SER A 93 5.32 -12.34 -2.86
N SER A 94 6.61 -12.55 -3.13
CA SER A 94 7.33 -13.81 -2.99
C SER A 94 7.97 -14.02 -1.61
N GLY A 95 7.80 -13.08 -0.67
CA GLY A 95 8.43 -13.13 0.66
C GLY A 95 9.94 -12.82 0.69
N ARG A 96 10.49 -12.33 -0.42
CA ARG A 96 11.92 -11.99 -0.59
C ARG A 96 12.16 -10.52 -0.21
N PHE A 97 12.09 -10.23 1.09
CA PHE A 97 12.07 -8.85 1.59
C PHE A 97 13.34 -8.05 1.29
N LEU A 98 14.52 -8.68 1.30
CA LEU A 98 15.79 -7.98 1.06
C LEU A 98 15.87 -7.44 -0.37
N GLU A 99 15.53 -8.27 -1.35
CA GLU A 99 15.47 -7.88 -2.76
C GLU A 99 14.35 -6.87 -3.01
N GLY A 100 13.19 -7.06 -2.36
CA GLY A 100 12.09 -6.08 -2.40
C GLY A 100 12.56 -4.69 -1.95
N LYS A 101 13.28 -4.61 -0.82
CA LYS A 101 13.86 -3.37 -0.30
C LYS A 101 14.90 -2.77 -1.24
N TYR A 102 15.76 -3.59 -1.85
CA TYR A 102 16.75 -3.10 -2.82
C TYR A 102 16.07 -2.32 -3.95
N HIS A 103 15.04 -2.89 -4.56
CA HIS A 103 14.30 -2.26 -5.64
C HIS A 103 13.48 -1.04 -5.17
N THR A 104 12.91 -1.08 -3.95
CA THR A 104 12.28 0.09 -3.34
C THR A 104 13.28 1.24 -3.19
N PHE A 105 14.49 1.00 -2.68
CA PHE A 105 15.52 2.03 -2.54
C PHE A 105 15.96 2.57 -3.90
N ALA A 106 16.12 1.72 -4.91
CA ALA A 106 16.42 2.17 -6.27
C ALA A 106 15.32 3.12 -6.79
N ALA A 107 14.04 2.77 -6.64
CA ALA A 107 12.92 3.61 -7.04
C ALA A 107 12.88 4.95 -6.26
N VAL A 108 13.16 4.92 -4.95
CA VAL A 108 13.27 6.10 -4.09
C VAL A 108 14.40 7.01 -4.58
N SER A 109 15.62 6.49 -4.76
CA SER A 109 16.77 7.27 -5.22
C SER A 109 16.54 7.89 -6.59
N LEU A 110 15.93 7.15 -7.53
CA LEU A 110 15.57 7.68 -8.84
C LEU A 110 14.54 8.80 -8.74
N SER A 111 13.53 8.66 -7.89
CA SER A 111 12.48 9.68 -7.71
C SER A 111 13.00 10.95 -7.06
N LEU A 112 13.90 10.82 -6.09
CA LEU A 112 14.52 11.96 -5.42
C LEU A 112 15.52 12.68 -6.32
N SER A 113 16.44 11.94 -6.95
CA SER A 113 17.45 12.51 -7.85
C SER A 113 16.84 13.15 -9.10
N SER A 114 15.62 12.78 -9.47
CA SER A 114 14.87 13.42 -10.54
C SER A 114 13.92 14.53 -10.08
N SER A 115 13.95 14.89 -8.80
CA SER A 115 13.10 15.93 -8.21
C SER A 115 11.59 15.69 -8.37
N LEU A 116 11.15 14.43 -8.46
CA LEU A 116 9.73 14.09 -8.52
C LEU A 116 8.96 14.45 -7.24
N HIS A 117 9.66 14.75 -6.14
CA HIS A 117 9.09 15.23 -4.89
C HIS A 117 8.79 16.74 -4.88
N LEU A 118 9.28 17.50 -5.87
CA LEU A 118 9.15 18.96 -5.96
C LEU A 118 8.30 19.41 -7.16
N ILE A 119 7.39 18.58 -7.66
CA ILE A 119 6.52 18.95 -8.77
C ILE A 119 5.63 20.13 -8.34
N ARG A 120 5.67 21.23 -9.10
CA ARG A 120 4.97 22.50 -8.81
C ARG A 120 5.39 23.19 -7.49
N ALA A 121 6.62 22.96 -7.02
CA ALA A 121 7.16 23.65 -5.85
C ALA A 121 7.12 25.19 -5.98
N ALA A 122 6.62 25.86 -4.95
CA ALA A 122 6.64 27.32 -4.88
C ALA A 122 8.08 27.83 -4.70
N GLY A 123 8.52 28.80 -5.52
CA GLY A 123 9.76 29.53 -5.29
C GLY A 123 11.08 28.80 -5.56
N HIS A 124 11.05 27.55 -6.05
CA HIS A 124 12.27 26.83 -6.43
C HIS A 124 12.60 27.07 -7.93
N PRO A 125 13.84 27.47 -8.27
CA PRO A 125 14.24 27.60 -9.67
C PRO A 125 14.16 26.24 -10.39
N PRO A 126 14.01 26.24 -11.73
CA PRO A 126 13.83 25.02 -12.54
C PRO A 126 15.14 24.24 -12.72
N SER A 127 15.89 24.01 -11.65
CA SER A 127 16.98 23.03 -11.63
C SER A 127 16.45 21.61 -11.38
N SER A 128 15.21 21.34 -11.81
CA SER A 128 14.75 19.97 -11.94
C SER A 128 15.50 19.35 -13.13
N PRO A 129 16.21 18.23 -12.94
CA PRO A 129 16.89 17.54 -14.05
C PRO A 129 15.88 16.94 -15.06
N LEU A 130 14.59 16.97 -14.73
CA LEU A 130 13.51 16.56 -15.61
C LEU A 130 13.14 17.66 -16.61
N PRO A 131 12.91 17.32 -17.89
CA PRO A 131 12.31 18.25 -18.83
C PRO A 131 10.89 18.59 -18.39
N VAL A 132 10.40 19.75 -18.81
CA VAL A 132 9.01 20.18 -18.64
C VAL A 132 8.06 19.07 -19.10
N SER A 133 6.95 18.89 -18.38
CA SER A 133 5.94 17.90 -18.74
C SER A 133 5.41 18.18 -20.14
N LYS A 134 5.25 17.12 -20.94
CA LYS A 134 4.81 17.26 -22.34
C LYS A 134 3.34 17.61 -22.46
N ASP A 135 2.55 17.08 -21.53
CA ASP A 135 1.11 17.25 -21.43
C ASP A 135 0.64 16.93 -20.00
N ALA A 136 -0.65 17.10 -19.74
CA ALA A 136 -1.25 16.85 -18.44
C ALA A 136 -1.16 15.39 -17.98
N ILE A 137 -1.14 14.43 -18.92
CA ILE A 137 -1.01 13.01 -18.57
C ILE A 137 0.44 12.71 -18.17
N ASP A 138 1.45 13.27 -18.86
CA ASP A 138 2.87 13.12 -18.50
C ASP A 138 3.15 13.71 -17.12
N GLU A 139 2.55 14.85 -16.79
CA GLU A 139 2.60 15.40 -15.44
C GLU A 139 1.91 14.50 -14.42
N GLY A 140 0.74 13.95 -14.75
CA GLY A 140 0.03 13.00 -13.91
C GLY A 140 0.82 11.73 -13.62
N GLU A 141 1.47 11.15 -14.64
CA GLU A 141 2.33 9.98 -14.49
C GLU A 141 3.50 10.26 -13.55
N ARG A 142 4.08 11.47 -13.59
CA ARG A 142 5.17 11.90 -12.67
C ARG A 142 4.69 12.06 -11.24
N ILE A 143 3.53 12.70 -11.04
CA ILE A 143 2.90 12.85 -9.73
C ILE A 143 2.58 11.47 -9.14
N CYS A 144 1.93 10.61 -9.92
CA CYS A 144 1.59 9.25 -9.48
C CYS A 144 2.83 8.39 -9.22
N ALA A 145 3.92 8.55 -9.99
CA ALA A 145 5.18 7.87 -9.74
C ALA A 145 5.73 8.19 -8.35
N TRP A 146 5.82 9.48 -8.00
CA TRP A 146 6.25 9.91 -6.67
C TRP A 146 5.41 9.28 -5.56
N TRP A 147 4.09 9.42 -5.63
CA TRP A 147 3.20 8.91 -4.59
C TRP A 147 3.18 7.38 -4.52
N THR A 148 3.41 6.68 -5.63
CA THR A 148 3.51 5.21 -5.64
C THR A 148 4.76 4.73 -4.94
N VAL A 149 5.91 5.33 -5.25
CA VAL A 149 7.18 5.02 -4.58
C VAL A 149 7.10 5.36 -3.09
N MET A 150 6.45 6.48 -2.75
CA MET A 150 6.19 6.94 -1.38
C MET A 150 5.34 5.93 -0.58
N VAL A 151 4.24 5.44 -1.18
CA VAL A 151 3.39 4.39 -0.59
C VAL A 151 4.16 3.10 -0.40
N LEU A 152 4.90 2.66 -1.42
CA LEU A 152 5.72 1.45 -1.36
C LEU A 152 6.73 1.51 -0.20
N ASP A 153 7.56 2.55 -0.13
CA ASP A 153 8.55 2.71 0.94
C ASP A 153 7.91 2.74 2.33
N ARG A 154 6.85 3.53 2.52
CA ARG A 154 6.22 3.69 3.85
C ARG A 154 5.47 2.45 4.31
N CYS A 155 4.66 1.84 3.44
CA CYS A 155 3.88 0.66 3.82
C CYS A 155 4.78 -0.53 4.18
N TRP A 156 5.82 -0.80 3.38
CA TRP A 156 6.70 -1.93 3.65
C TRP A 156 7.61 -1.69 4.84
N SER A 157 8.10 -0.46 5.05
CA SER A 157 8.88 -0.13 6.23
C SER A 157 8.04 -0.25 7.51
N ALA A 158 6.83 0.33 7.51
CA ALA A 158 5.90 0.20 8.62
C ALA A 158 5.52 -1.26 8.85
N GLY A 159 5.17 -2.01 7.80
CA GLY A 159 4.76 -3.40 7.87
C GLY A 159 5.82 -4.32 8.47
N LEU A 160 7.09 -4.07 8.14
CA LEU A 160 8.25 -4.82 8.65
C LEU A 160 8.81 -4.29 9.98
N GLY A 161 8.26 -3.19 10.52
CA GLY A 161 8.75 -2.56 11.75
C GLY A 161 10.13 -1.92 11.60
N GLU A 162 10.47 -1.48 10.39
CA GLU A 162 11.76 -0.90 10.02
C GLU A 162 11.64 0.61 9.77
N SER A 163 12.77 1.31 9.77
CA SER A 163 12.82 2.70 9.32
C SER A 163 12.73 2.79 7.80
N PRO A 164 11.98 3.76 7.26
CA PRO A 164 11.89 3.97 5.81
C PRO A 164 13.23 4.34 5.18
N GLY A 165 13.42 3.99 3.91
CA GLY A 165 14.56 4.45 3.13
C GLY A 165 14.59 5.95 2.98
N LEU A 166 13.40 6.55 2.91
CA LEU A 166 13.19 7.98 3.07
C LEU A 166 13.33 8.36 4.55
N SER A 167 14.56 8.41 5.07
CA SER A 167 14.79 8.94 6.41
C SER A 167 14.54 10.45 6.41
N TYR A 168 13.62 10.89 7.27
CA TYR A 168 13.15 12.27 7.45
C TYR A 168 14.24 13.28 7.90
N ALA A 169 15.49 12.84 8.08
CA ALA A 169 16.43 13.54 8.92
C ALA A 169 17.05 14.82 8.33
N ASP A 170 17.38 14.96 7.03
CA ASP A 170 18.27 16.10 6.67
C ASP A 170 18.13 16.77 5.28
N SER A 171 17.09 16.48 4.48
CA SER A 171 16.85 17.25 3.22
C SER A 171 15.50 17.00 2.53
N LEU A 172 14.68 16.07 3.04
CA LEU A 172 13.49 15.53 2.36
C LEU A 172 12.16 15.94 2.99
N GLN A 173 12.17 16.93 3.90
CA GLN A 173 10.94 17.42 4.53
C GLN A 173 10.06 18.22 3.56
N ILE A 174 10.64 18.78 2.49
CA ILE A 174 9.89 19.56 1.50
C ILE A 174 9.39 18.60 0.43
N VAL A 175 8.22 18.03 0.66
CA VAL A 175 7.44 17.36 -0.39
C VAL A 175 6.42 18.37 -0.89
N ASP A 176 6.74 19.01 -2.01
CA ASP A 176 5.87 20.00 -2.62
C ASP A 176 4.98 19.38 -3.70
N THR A 177 5.21 18.13 -4.10
CA THR A 177 4.37 17.47 -5.11
C THR A 177 2.91 17.45 -4.66
N PRO A 178 1.96 17.90 -5.51
CA PRO A 178 0.54 17.93 -5.13
C PRO A 178 -0.01 16.51 -5.02
N TRP A 179 -1.11 16.35 -4.27
CA TRP A 179 -1.84 15.09 -4.24
C TRP A 179 -2.26 14.65 -5.66
N PRO A 180 -2.22 13.34 -5.96
CA PRO A 180 -2.58 12.82 -7.29
C PRO A 180 -4.08 12.99 -7.53
N LEU A 181 -4.46 13.09 -8.80
CA LEU A 181 -5.86 13.07 -9.24
C LEU A 181 -6.23 11.67 -9.72
N GLU A 182 -7.52 11.43 -9.99
CA GLU A 182 -7.90 10.22 -10.72
C GLU A 182 -7.34 10.28 -12.15
N SER A 183 -7.01 9.11 -12.72
CA SER A 183 -6.35 9.05 -14.03
C SER A 183 -7.19 9.69 -15.14
N GLU A 184 -8.52 9.68 -15.02
CA GLU A 184 -9.47 10.23 -15.97
C GLU A 184 -9.57 11.76 -15.91
N GLU A 185 -9.07 12.38 -14.84
CA GLU A 185 -9.09 13.83 -14.67
C GLU A 185 -7.95 14.53 -15.43
N TYR A 186 -6.78 13.89 -15.56
CA TYR A 186 -5.63 14.48 -16.24
C TYR A 186 -5.91 14.84 -17.71
N PRO A 187 -6.51 13.99 -18.55
CA PRO A 187 -6.84 14.34 -19.93
C PRO A 187 -7.88 15.46 -20.06
N ARG A 188 -8.71 15.68 -19.03
CA ARG A 188 -9.81 16.66 -19.06
C ARG A 188 -9.38 18.07 -18.68
N ARG A 189 -8.15 18.25 -18.17
CA ARG A 189 -7.64 19.57 -17.77
C ARG A 189 -7.10 20.31 -18.99
N ILE A 190 -7.94 21.18 -19.56
CA ILE A 190 -7.64 22.02 -20.73
C ILE A 190 -6.51 23.03 -20.40
N GLN A 191 -6.46 23.50 -19.16
CA GLN A 191 -5.37 24.30 -18.59
C GLN A 191 -5.14 23.79 -17.18
N ILE A 192 -3.89 23.49 -16.83
CA ILE A 192 -3.48 23.24 -15.45
C ILE A 192 -3.32 24.64 -14.83
N PRO A 193 -4.20 25.11 -13.92
CA PRO A 193 -3.84 26.24 -13.11
C PRO A 193 -2.63 25.78 -12.29
N VAL A 194 -1.49 26.45 -12.49
CA VAL A 194 -0.26 26.23 -11.72
C VAL A 194 -0.53 26.78 -10.32
N VAL A 195 -1.34 26.06 -9.54
CA VAL A 195 -1.38 26.28 -8.11
C VAL A 195 -0.09 25.67 -7.61
N SER A 196 0.85 26.54 -7.24
CA SER A 196 2.07 26.11 -6.56
C SER A 196 1.66 25.34 -5.31
N SER A 197 2.28 24.19 -5.11
CA SER A 197 2.09 23.38 -3.91
C SER A 197 3.30 23.56 -3.00
N CYS A 198 3.05 23.58 -1.70
CA CYS A 198 4.06 23.71 -0.68
C CYS A 198 3.77 22.74 0.46
N ASN A 199 4.80 22.01 0.88
CA ASN A 199 4.82 21.17 2.06
C ASN A 199 3.60 20.23 2.20
N THR A 200 3.23 19.57 1.09
CA THR A 200 1.99 18.80 0.92
C THR A 200 1.74 17.78 2.03
N ILE A 201 2.78 17.09 2.49
CA ILE A 201 2.66 16.10 3.57
C ILE A 201 2.43 16.80 4.91
N GLN A 202 3.19 17.84 5.22
CA GLN A 202 3.09 18.55 6.49
C GLN A 202 1.74 19.25 6.62
N ALA A 203 1.25 19.91 5.57
CA ALA A 203 -0.09 20.47 5.50
C ALA A 203 -1.17 19.42 5.84
N PHE A 204 -1.03 18.19 5.31
CA PHE A 204 -1.94 17.11 5.64
C PHE A 204 -1.84 16.67 7.11
N ILE A 205 -0.64 16.57 7.67
CA ILE A 205 -0.42 16.21 9.07
C ILE A 205 -1.01 17.26 10.01
N ASP A 206 -0.78 18.54 9.71
CA ASP A 206 -1.23 19.68 10.52
C ASP A 206 -2.75 19.89 10.44
N GLY A 207 -3.43 19.11 9.60
CA GLY A 207 -4.88 19.09 9.53
C GLY A 207 -5.46 20.21 8.67
N GLU A 208 -4.67 20.77 7.74
CA GLU A 208 -5.20 21.72 6.77
C GLU A 208 -6.36 21.11 5.98
N PRO A 209 -7.41 21.92 5.68
CA PRO A 209 -8.57 21.42 4.97
C PRO A 209 -8.15 20.83 3.62
N PRO A 210 -8.67 19.64 3.24
CA PRO A 210 -8.29 19.01 1.99
C PRO A 210 -8.71 19.91 0.82
N SER A 211 -7.77 20.24 -0.06
CA SER A 211 -8.11 20.78 -1.37
C SER A 211 -8.91 19.72 -2.15
N ALA A 212 -9.80 20.15 -3.05
CA ALA A 212 -10.60 19.23 -3.87
C ALA A 212 -9.74 18.20 -4.65
N SER A 213 -8.48 18.55 -4.96
CA SER A 213 -7.47 17.69 -5.60
C SER A 213 -6.85 16.63 -4.68
N GLY A 214 -7.25 16.51 -3.42
CA GLY A 214 -6.65 15.61 -2.43
C GLY A 214 -7.45 14.35 -2.10
N MET A 215 -8.51 14.05 -2.84
CA MET A 215 -9.49 13.00 -2.51
C MET A 215 -9.49 11.80 -3.47
N SER A 216 -8.60 11.78 -4.47
CA SER A 216 -8.46 10.61 -5.35
C SER A 216 -8.08 9.36 -4.56
N THR A 217 -8.36 8.21 -5.14
CA THR A 217 -8.10 6.89 -4.55
C THR A 217 -6.62 6.73 -4.18
N MET A 218 -5.70 7.18 -5.05
CA MET A 218 -4.27 7.16 -4.76
C MET A 218 -3.86 8.18 -3.70
N ALA A 219 -4.49 9.36 -3.65
CA ALA A 219 -4.25 10.35 -2.59
C ALA A 219 -4.66 9.80 -1.22
N MET A 220 -5.82 9.12 -1.17
CA MET A 220 -6.30 8.48 0.05
C MET A 220 -5.37 7.34 0.49
N LEU A 221 -4.94 6.47 -0.43
CA LEU A 221 -3.94 5.43 -0.10
C LEU A 221 -2.63 6.04 0.41
N SER A 222 -2.15 7.09 -0.23
CA SER A 222 -0.93 7.82 0.16
C SER A 222 -1.01 8.37 1.59
N LYS A 223 -2.13 9.02 1.92
CA LYS A 223 -2.40 9.52 3.27
C LYS A 223 -2.44 8.40 4.31
N ALA A 224 -3.08 7.26 4.00
CA ALA A 224 -3.09 6.10 4.90
C ALA A 224 -1.67 5.59 5.17
N ALA A 225 -0.84 5.44 4.12
CA ALA A 225 0.54 4.98 4.24
C ALA A 225 1.39 5.91 5.12
N ILE A 226 1.24 7.23 4.96
CA ILE A 226 1.89 8.24 5.81
C ILE A 226 1.48 8.07 7.28
N LEU A 227 0.18 7.94 7.55
CA LEU A 227 -0.32 7.78 8.92
C LEU A 227 0.18 6.49 9.57
N TRP A 228 0.22 5.38 8.83
CA TRP A 228 0.68 4.09 9.36
C TRP A 228 2.17 4.10 9.68
N GLN A 229 2.99 4.67 8.79
CA GLN A 229 4.42 4.78 9.01
C GLN A 229 4.73 5.71 10.19
N ARG A 230 4.05 6.84 10.33
CA ARG A 230 4.23 7.71 11.51
C ARG A 230 3.74 7.07 12.81
N ALA A 231 2.68 6.27 12.75
CA ALA A 231 2.20 5.49 13.89
C ALA A 231 3.22 4.44 14.35
N ASP A 232 3.91 3.80 13.39
CA ASP A 232 5.01 2.88 13.67
C ASP A 232 6.21 3.57 14.34
N GLU A 233 6.61 4.74 13.82
CA GLU A 233 7.70 5.53 14.42
C GLU A 233 7.38 5.95 15.85
N ILE A 234 6.19 6.49 16.11
CA ILE A 234 5.75 6.87 17.45
C ILE A 234 5.72 5.64 18.38
N ALA A 235 5.22 4.51 17.89
CA ALA A 235 5.19 3.27 18.66
C ALA A 235 6.59 2.79 19.07
N ARG A 236 7.60 2.97 18.20
CA ARG A 236 9.01 2.68 18.50
C ARG A 236 9.65 3.67 19.47
N LEU A 237 9.28 4.96 19.40
CA LEU A 237 9.81 6.02 20.27
C LEU A 237 9.23 6.00 21.71
N GLY A 238 7.97 5.58 21.89
CA GLY A 238 7.36 5.48 23.20
C GLY A 238 7.03 6.84 23.86
N TRP A 239 7.50 7.08 25.09
CA TRP A 239 7.10 8.24 25.92
C TRP A 239 7.54 9.60 25.38
N SER A 240 8.56 9.64 24.52
CA SER A 240 9.09 10.89 23.96
C SER A 240 8.14 11.57 22.96
N ALA A 241 7.02 10.93 22.62
CA ALA A 241 6.12 11.35 21.55
C ALA A 241 4.66 11.54 22.02
N THR A 242 4.42 11.95 23.27
CA THR A 242 3.06 12.02 23.85
C THR A 242 2.16 13.03 23.14
N THR A 243 2.68 14.20 22.77
CA THR A 243 1.92 15.23 22.03
C THR A 243 1.64 14.76 20.60
N GLU A 244 2.68 14.24 19.95
CA GLU A 244 2.66 13.68 18.60
C GLU A 244 1.69 12.49 18.51
N PHE A 245 1.60 11.68 19.57
CA PHE A 245 0.63 10.59 19.70
C PHE A 245 -0.80 11.12 19.62
N HIS A 246 -1.15 12.12 20.43
CA HIS A 246 -2.52 12.66 20.45
C HIS A 246 -2.88 13.37 19.15
N GLN A 247 -1.94 14.12 18.57
CA GLN A 247 -2.11 14.74 17.26
C GLN A 247 -2.34 13.68 16.17
N LEU A 248 -1.55 12.62 16.15
CA LEU A 248 -1.68 11.56 15.16
C LEU A 248 -2.98 10.74 15.35
N ASP A 249 -3.36 10.42 16.58
CA ASP A 249 -4.61 9.70 16.88
C ASP A 249 -5.83 10.47 16.36
N ALA A 250 -5.89 11.78 16.66
CA ALA A 250 -6.94 12.66 16.14
C ALA A 250 -6.89 12.76 14.60
N ARG A 251 -5.69 12.77 14.02
CA ARG A 251 -5.54 12.84 12.57
C ARG A 251 -5.99 11.56 11.87
N ILE A 252 -5.71 10.39 12.44
CA ILE A 252 -6.20 9.10 11.94
C ILE A 252 -7.74 9.08 11.96
N ASP A 253 -8.36 9.52 13.06
CA ASP A 253 -9.82 9.56 13.17
C ASP A 253 -10.45 10.55 12.16
N SER A 254 -9.85 11.72 11.97
CA SER A 254 -10.27 12.71 10.94
C SER A 254 -10.10 12.16 9.52
N TYR A 255 -8.99 11.49 9.22
CA TYR A 255 -8.78 10.87 7.91
C TYR A 255 -9.83 9.78 7.63
N ARG A 256 -10.14 8.94 8.63
CA ARG A 256 -11.13 7.87 8.50
C ARG A 256 -12.54 8.39 8.25
N SER A 257 -12.91 9.58 8.73
CA SER A 257 -14.22 10.17 8.43
C SER A 257 -14.32 10.70 6.99
N LEU A 258 -13.18 11.02 6.35
CA LEU A 258 -13.10 11.43 4.95
C LEU A 258 -13.08 10.25 3.97
N LEU A 259 -12.70 9.06 4.43
CA LEU A 259 -12.65 7.86 3.61
C LEU A 259 -14.07 7.38 3.25
N ILE A 260 -14.41 7.48 1.96
CA ILE A 260 -15.67 6.95 1.44
C ILE A 260 -15.65 5.41 1.55
N PRO A 261 -16.65 4.78 2.17
CA PRO A 261 -16.78 3.32 2.16
C PRO A 261 -16.92 2.80 0.72
N PRO A 262 -16.20 1.74 0.30
CA PRO A 262 -16.26 1.26 -1.08
C PRO A 262 -17.67 0.88 -1.56
N ASN A 263 -18.52 0.38 -0.64
CA ASN A 263 -19.91 0.02 -0.93
C ASN A 263 -20.85 1.22 -1.13
N ARG A 264 -20.39 2.45 -0.86
CA ARG A 264 -21.15 3.69 -1.09
C ARG A 264 -20.73 4.43 -2.36
N LEU A 265 -19.71 3.93 -3.08
CA LEU A 265 -19.31 4.51 -4.34
C LEU A 265 -20.34 4.17 -5.41
N MET A 266 -20.63 5.14 -6.28
CA MET A 266 -21.46 4.91 -7.46
C MET A 266 -20.60 4.33 -8.57
N HIS A 267 -20.95 3.12 -9.04
CA HIS A 267 -20.26 2.41 -10.11
C HIS A 267 -18.71 2.35 -9.95
N PRO A 268 -18.18 1.93 -8.79
CA PRO A 268 -16.74 1.88 -8.60
C PRO A 268 -16.10 0.83 -9.50
N SER A 269 -14.95 1.15 -10.09
CA SER A 269 -14.13 0.15 -10.77
C SER A 269 -13.54 -0.84 -9.76
N ALA A 270 -13.18 -2.05 -10.21
CA ALA A 270 -12.52 -3.05 -9.37
C ALA A 270 -11.24 -2.50 -8.72
N SER A 271 -10.45 -1.73 -9.47
CA SER A 271 -9.23 -1.06 -9.00
C SER A 271 -9.49 -0.07 -7.87
N MET A 272 -10.50 0.80 -8.03
CA MET A 272 -10.88 1.78 -6.99
C MET A 272 -11.33 1.08 -5.71
N THR A 273 -12.18 0.06 -5.85
CA THR A 273 -12.69 -0.73 -4.73
C THR A 273 -11.56 -1.38 -3.93
N ARG A 274 -10.62 -2.05 -4.59
CA ARG A 274 -9.46 -2.68 -3.94
C ARG A 274 -8.55 -1.66 -3.27
N THR A 275 -8.18 -0.59 -3.99
CA THR A 275 -7.28 0.44 -3.47
C THR A 275 -7.85 1.13 -2.22
N LEU A 276 -9.16 1.42 -2.21
CA LEU A 276 -9.81 1.98 -1.02
C LEU A 276 -9.92 0.97 0.11
N ALA A 277 -10.18 -0.31 -0.17
CA ALA A 277 -10.15 -1.34 0.86
C ALA A 277 -8.76 -1.46 1.51
N VAL A 278 -7.69 -1.35 0.72
CA VAL A 278 -6.31 -1.28 1.22
C VAL A 278 -6.11 -0.02 2.07
N ALA A 279 -6.55 1.15 1.61
CA ALA A 279 -6.44 2.41 2.36
C ALA A 279 -7.17 2.36 3.72
N HIS A 280 -8.40 1.84 3.76
CA HIS A 280 -9.15 1.59 5.01
C HIS A 280 -8.37 0.66 5.94
N SER A 281 -7.84 -0.45 5.41
CA SER A 281 -7.11 -1.45 6.20
C SER A 281 -5.82 -0.87 6.78
N ILE A 282 -5.08 -0.08 6.02
CA ILE A 282 -3.87 0.63 6.48
C ILE A 282 -4.22 1.66 7.57
N ALA A 283 -5.32 2.41 7.44
CA ALA A 283 -5.75 3.37 8.45
C ALA A 283 -6.06 2.72 9.80
N HIS A 284 -6.67 1.52 9.75
CA HIS A 284 -6.91 0.71 10.93
C HIS A 284 -5.61 0.07 11.46
N ALA A 285 -4.69 -0.35 10.60
CA ALA A 285 -3.37 -0.82 11.01
C ALA A 285 -2.58 0.30 11.72
N ALA A 286 -2.67 1.54 11.24
CA ALA A 286 -2.11 2.72 11.92
C ALA A 286 -2.68 2.88 13.33
N THR A 287 -3.99 2.68 13.51
CA THR A 287 -4.63 2.70 14.84
C THR A 287 -4.10 1.57 15.73
N ILE A 288 -3.98 0.34 15.19
CA ILE A 288 -3.43 -0.79 15.94
C ILE A 288 -2.01 -0.50 16.40
N ARG A 289 -1.16 -0.01 15.49
CA ARG A 289 0.26 0.27 15.71
C ARG A 289 0.45 1.40 16.71
N LEU A 290 -0.23 2.53 16.54
CA LEU A 290 -0.15 3.69 17.44
C LEU A 290 -0.48 3.31 18.89
N HIS A 291 -1.59 2.58 19.08
CA HIS A 291 -2.04 2.15 20.41
C HIS A 291 -1.33 0.88 20.91
N SER A 292 -0.44 0.27 20.11
CA SER A 292 0.36 -0.89 20.54
C SER A 292 1.51 -0.52 21.47
N ALA A 293 1.86 0.77 21.56
CA ALA A 293 2.83 1.31 22.49
C ALA A 293 2.44 0.97 23.94
N VAL A 294 2.99 -0.15 24.45
CA VAL A 294 2.60 -0.83 25.69
C VAL A 294 2.45 0.13 26.87
N ARG A 295 3.28 1.18 26.91
CA ARG A 295 3.37 2.14 28.02
C ARG A 295 2.45 3.38 27.88
N LEU A 296 1.66 3.48 26.82
CA LEU A 296 0.57 4.46 26.62
C LEU A 296 -0.82 3.78 26.57
N SER A 297 -0.88 2.46 26.75
CA SER A 297 -2.07 1.62 26.61
C SER A 297 -3.15 1.93 27.65
N SER A 298 -4.03 2.89 27.37
CA SER A 298 -5.26 3.08 28.13
C SER A 298 -6.31 2.00 27.80
N HIS A 299 -7.32 1.82 28.66
CA HIS A 299 -8.48 0.97 28.34
C HIS A 299 -9.16 1.42 27.03
N ALA A 300 -9.24 2.73 26.80
CA ALA A 300 -9.75 3.30 25.56
C ALA A 300 -8.88 2.91 24.35
N GLY A 301 -7.55 2.97 24.48
CA GLY A 301 -6.61 2.57 23.43
C GLY A 301 -6.71 1.07 23.09
N ARG A 302 -6.81 0.20 24.11
CA ARG A 302 -7.08 -1.23 23.91
C ARG A 302 -8.36 -1.46 23.12
N ASN A 303 -9.45 -0.79 23.50
CA ASN A 303 -10.72 -0.87 22.77
C ASN A 303 -10.59 -0.38 21.32
N LYS A 304 -9.88 0.74 21.08
CA LYS A 304 -9.60 1.25 19.72
C LYS A 304 -8.89 0.20 18.86
N ARG A 305 -7.86 -0.49 19.39
CA ARG A 305 -7.15 -1.56 18.66
C ARG A 305 -8.06 -2.72 18.31
N LEU A 306 -8.91 -3.17 19.25
CA LEU A 306 -9.82 -4.29 19.01
C LEU A 306 -10.90 -3.96 17.99
N VAL A 307 -11.44 -2.74 18.02
CA VAL A 307 -12.36 -2.25 16.98
C VAL A 307 -11.64 -2.21 15.64
N ALA A 308 -10.42 -1.67 15.58
CA ALA A 308 -9.65 -1.60 14.34
C ALA A 308 -9.35 -2.98 13.74
N ALA A 309 -8.93 -3.96 14.55
CA ALA A 309 -8.67 -5.32 14.09
C ALA A 309 -9.94 -6.02 13.56
N ARG A 310 -11.08 -5.85 14.26
CA ARG A 310 -12.37 -6.36 13.76
C ARG A 310 -12.76 -5.70 12.44
N THR A 311 -12.53 -4.40 12.29
CA THR A 311 -12.86 -3.72 11.03
C THR A 311 -11.98 -4.22 9.87
N ILE A 312 -10.66 -4.37 10.08
CA ILE A 312 -9.74 -4.92 9.06
C ILE A 312 -10.26 -6.25 8.51
N LEU A 313 -10.57 -7.20 9.42
CA LEU A 313 -11.03 -8.52 9.01
C LEU A 313 -12.47 -8.48 8.46
N GLY A 314 -13.28 -7.51 8.88
CA GLY A 314 -14.64 -7.28 8.38
C GLY A 314 -14.70 -6.68 6.97
N ILE A 315 -13.69 -5.91 6.55
CA ILE A 315 -13.62 -5.28 5.21
C ILE A 315 -13.71 -6.34 4.10
N ILE A 316 -13.11 -7.52 4.32
CA ILE A 316 -13.10 -8.62 3.35
C ILE A 316 -14.53 -9.02 2.95
N ALA A 317 -15.43 -9.11 3.94
CA ALA A 317 -16.82 -9.43 3.70
C ALA A 317 -17.62 -8.21 3.20
N ALA A 318 -17.37 -7.02 3.75
CA ALA A 318 -18.13 -5.81 3.43
C ALA A 318 -17.98 -5.34 1.97
N VAL A 319 -16.82 -5.59 1.38
CA VAL A 319 -16.47 -5.16 0.02
C VAL A 319 -16.43 -6.35 -0.95
N ALA A 320 -16.90 -7.53 -0.50
CA ALA A 320 -16.81 -8.78 -1.24
C ALA A 320 -15.42 -9.00 -1.86
N LEU A 321 -14.35 -8.75 -1.07
CA LEU A 321 -12.99 -8.78 -1.60
C LEU A 321 -12.65 -10.14 -2.22
N THR A 322 -13.28 -11.21 -1.75
CA THR A 322 -13.14 -12.58 -2.29
C THR A 322 -13.60 -12.71 -3.74
N SER A 323 -14.28 -11.70 -4.30
CA SER A 323 -14.59 -11.62 -5.73
C SER A 323 -13.41 -11.17 -6.58
N PHE A 324 -12.37 -10.60 -5.98
CA PHE A 324 -11.16 -10.19 -6.68
C PHE A 324 -10.11 -11.30 -6.65
N GLN A 325 -9.51 -11.55 -7.82
CA GLN A 325 -8.47 -12.55 -7.96
C GLN A 325 -7.18 -12.14 -7.25
N PHE A 326 -6.82 -10.86 -7.30
CA PHE A 326 -5.57 -10.33 -6.74
C PHE A 326 -5.83 -9.18 -5.77
N ILE A 327 -4.96 -9.05 -4.78
CA ILE A 327 -4.98 -8.00 -3.77
C ILE A 327 -3.55 -7.59 -3.45
N ASN A 328 -3.36 -6.34 -3.05
CA ASN A 328 -2.05 -5.84 -2.64
C ASN A 328 -1.37 -6.74 -1.58
N PRO A 329 -0.13 -7.21 -1.80
CA PRO A 329 0.57 -8.13 -0.88
C PRO A 329 0.69 -7.62 0.57
N ILE A 330 0.67 -6.31 0.80
CA ILE A 330 0.71 -5.71 2.14
C ILE A 330 -0.45 -6.17 3.03
N MET A 331 -1.58 -6.55 2.41
CA MET A 331 -2.76 -7.03 3.12
C MET A 331 -2.49 -8.30 3.94
N GLY A 332 -1.57 -9.17 3.50
CA GLY A 332 -1.17 -10.35 4.26
C GLY A 332 -0.61 -9.99 5.64
N ILE A 333 0.26 -8.98 5.69
CA ILE A 333 0.85 -8.46 6.94
C ILE A 333 -0.23 -7.85 7.83
N ILE A 334 -1.11 -7.03 7.25
CA ILE A 334 -2.18 -6.34 8.00
C ILE A 334 -3.19 -7.36 8.58
N TRP A 335 -3.55 -8.39 7.81
CA TRP A 335 -4.43 -9.46 8.27
C TRP A 335 -3.81 -10.29 9.37
N LEU A 336 -2.52 -10.63 9.28
CA LEU A 336 -1.82 -11.35 10.34
C LEU A 336 -1.78 -10.51 11.62
N GLU A 337 -1.44 -9.22 11.53
CA GLU A 337 -1.41 -8.32 12.68
C GLU A 337 -2.78 -8.23 13.37
N ALA A 338 -3.85 -8.01 12.61
CA ALA A 338 -5.21 -7.94 13.15
C ALA A 338 -5.67 -9.28 13.76
N SER A 339 -5.33 -10.40 13.11
CA SER A 339 -5.68 -11.73 13.60
C SER A 339 -4.96 -12.06 14.90
N ASN A 340 -3.65 -11.78 14.98
CA ASN A 340 -2.85 -11.99 16.18
C ASN A 340 -3.42 -11.25 17.39
N LEU A 341 -3.82 -9.99 17.22
CA LEU A 341 -4.41 -9.20 18.30
C LEU A 341 -5.71 -9.82 18.83
N LEU A 342 -6.59 -10.29 17.93
CA LEU A 342 -7.86 -10.90 18.33
C LEU A 342 -7.67 -12.30 18.93
N LEU A 343 -6.70 -13.06 18.42
CA LEU A 343 -6.33 -14.37 18.95
C LEU A 343 -5.69 -14.27 20.34
N GLU A 344 -4.90 -13.23 20.61
CA GLU A 344 -4.36 -12.94 21.93
C GLU A 344 -5.50 -12.73 22.95
N VAL A 345 -6.49 -11.89 22.61
CA VAL A 345 -7.68 -11.68 23.46
C VAL A 345 -8.45 -12.98 23.68
N LEU A 346 -8.67 -13.75 22.63
CA LEU A 346 -9.35 -15.04 22.74
C LEU A 346 -8.60 -16.01 23.66
N THR A 347 -7.28 -16.07 23.53
CA THR A 347 -6.42 -16.94 24.35
C THR A 347 -6.50 -16.57 25.83
N VAL A 348 -6.45 -15.27 26.16
CA VAL A 348 -6.62 -14.78 27.53
C VAL A 348 -8.02 -15.12 28.07
N GLN A 349 -9.07 -14.99 27.26
CA GLN A 349 -10.43 -15.36 27.65
C GLN A 349 -10.54 -16.86 27.96
N ILE A 350 -9.97 -17.72 27.12
CA ILE A 350 -9.95 -19.18 27.33
C ILE A 350 -9.21 -19.53 28.63
N GLN A 351 -8.04 -18.94 28.87
CA GLN A 351 -7.24 -19.19 30.06
C GLN A 351 -7.89 -18.68 31.34
N SER A 352 -8.67 -17.60 31.26
CA SER A 352 -9.38 -17.01 32.41
C SER A 352 -10.60 -17.82 32.88
N ARG A 353 -10.97 -18.89 32.17
CA ARG A 353 -12.07 -19.76 32.58
C ARG A 353 -11.71 -20.49 33.87
N SER A 354 -12.67 -20.62 34.78
CA SER A 354 -12.59 -21.66 35.81
C SER A 354 -12.47 -23.02 35.12
N GLN A 355 -11.63 -23.92 35.65
CA GLN A 355 -11.38 -25.22 35.03
C GLN A 355 -12.71 -25.94 34.72
N GLY A 356 -12.94 -26.25 33.44
CA GLY A 356 -14.15 -26.92 32.96
C GLY A 356 -15.39 -26.03 32.74
N GLY A 357 -15.29 -24.71 32.93
CA GLY A 357 -16.39 -23.77 32.69
C GLY A 357 -16.76 -23.63 31.20
N PRO A 358 -18.05 -23.43 30.86
CA PRO A 358 -18.48 -23.22 29.49
C PRO A 358 -17.92 -21.92 28.89
N PRO A 359 -17.81 -21.82 27.56
CA PRO A 359 -17.47 -20.56 26.87
C PRO A 359 -18.45 -19.45 27.22
N ARG A 360 -17.95 -18.23 27.46
CA ARG A 360 -18.80 -17.03 27.58
C ARG A 360 -19.31 -16.60 26.21
N GLU A 361 -20.41 -15.85 26.17
CA GLU A 361 -21.01 -15.35 24.93
C GLU A 361 -20.02 -14.51 24.10
N GLU A 362 -19.26 -13.61 24.73
CA GLU A 362 -18.23 -12.81 24.07
C GLU A 362 -17.16 -13.66 23.38
N GLU A 363 -16.80 -14.79 24.00
CA GLU A 363 -15.82 -15.72 23.46
C GLU A 363 -16.39 -16.45 22.24
N LEU A 364 -17.64 -16.92 22.31
CA LEU A 364 -18.34 -17.57 21.20
C LEU A 364 -18.50 -16.62 20.00
N ASN A 365 -18.83 -15.36 20.28
CA ASN A 365 -18.93 -14.31 19.26
C ASN A 365 -17.58 -14.07 18.57
N LEU A 366 -16.50 -14.00 19.34
CA LEU A 366 -15.15 -13.82 18.80
C LEU A 366 -14.68 -15.02 17.98
N ARG A 367 -14.94 -16.25 18.45
CA ARG A 367 -14.67 -17.49 17.69
C ARG A 367 -15.41 -17.53 16.37
N THR A 368 -16.70 -17.21 16.39
CA THR A 368 -17.54 -17.18 15.18
C THR A 368 -17.03 -16.15 14.18
N PHE A 369 -16.69 -14.95 14.67
CA PHE A 369 -16.11 -13.89 13.87
C PHE A 369 -14.78 -14.32 13.22
N LEU A 370 -13.83 -14.82 14.01
CA LEU A 370 -12.52 -15.29 13.54
C LEU A 370 -12.65 -16.46 12.54
N SER A 371 -13.58 -17.38 12.78
CA SER A 371 -13.86 -18.50 11.87
C SER A 371 -14.30 -18.00 10.48
N LYS A 372 -15.22 -17.02 10.44
CA LYS A 372 -15.71 -16.40 9.20
C LYS A 372 -14.62 -15.59 8.51
N ALA A 373 -13.88 -14.78 9.26
CA ALA A 373 -12.77 -13.98 8.75
C ALA A 373 -11.67 -14.87 8.16
N GLY A 374 -11.24 -15.91 8.89
CA GLY A 374 -10.22 -16.85 8.44
C GLY A 374 -10.60 -17.50 7.11
N ARG A 375 -11.84 -17.99 6.96
CA ARG A 375 -12.31 -18.57 5.69
C ARG A 375 -12.25 -17.58 4.52
N ALA A 376 -12.58 -16.31 4.78
CA ALA A 376 -12.52 -15.28 3.76
C ALA A 376 -11.07 -14.97 3.36
N ILE A 377 -10.15 -14.89 4.34
CA ILE A 377 -8.71 -14.70 4.12
C ILE A 377 -8.11 -15.90 3.35
N SER A 378 -8.51 -17.13 3.67
CA SER A 378 -8.04 -18.36 3.01
C SER A 378 -8.25 -18.37 1.49
N SER A 379 -9.25 -17.64 0.99
CA SER A 379 -9.47 -17.52 -0.46
C SER A 379 -8.29 -16.85 -1.20
N PHE A 380 -7.48 -16.06 -0.49
CA PHE A 380 -6.32 -15.36 -1.04
C PHE A 380 -5.00 -16.12 -0.89
N LYS A 381 -5.00 -17.33 -0.33
CA LYS A 381 -3.78 -18.14 -0.10
C LYS A 381 -2.93 -18.32 -1.38
N SER A 382 -3.57 -18.27 -2.55
CA SER A 382 -2.91 -18.39 -3.85
C SER A 382 -2.33 -17.08 -4.43
N ASN A 383 -2.44 -15.95 -3.74
CA ASN A 383 -2.08 -14.62 -4.25
C ASN A 383 -0.60 -14.24 -4.13
N GLY A 384 0.28 -15.23 -3.94
CA GLY A 384 1.72 -15.05 -3.81
C GLY A 384 2.25 -15.75 -2.56
N GLY A 385 3.56 -15.98 -2.52
CA GLY A 385 4.23 -16.68 -1.42
C GLY A 385 4.02 -16.00 -0.07
N LEU A 386 4.07 -14.66 -0.01
CA LEU A 386 3.88 -13.92 1.22
C LEU A 386 2.45 -14.05 1.76
N ILE A 387 1.43 -13.73 0.95
CA ILE A 387 0.05 -13.87 1.42
C ILE A 387 -0.20 -15.32 1.83
N GLY A 388 0.22 -16.29 1.01
CA GLY A 388 0.10 -17.71 1.33
C GLY A 388 0.67 -18.07 2.71
N SER A 389 1.92 -17.68 3.00
CA SER A 389 2.54 -17.97 4.29
C SER A 389 1.84 -17.29 5.47
N GLN A 390 1.39 -16.04 5.29
CA GLN A 390 0.68 -15.29 6.33
C GLN A 390 -0.69 -15.92 6.63
N VAL A 391 -1.42 -16.34 5.59
CA VAL A 391 -2.68 -17.06 5.72
C VAL A 391 -2.47 -18.41 6.42
N GLU A 392 -1.43 -19.15 6.06
CA GLU A 392 -1.09 -20.41 6.73
C GLU A 392 -0.82 -20.22 8.21
N GLU A 393 -0.08 -19.18 8.59
CA GLU A 393 0.16 -18.86 10.00
C GLU A 393 -1.15 -18.56 10.75
N ILE A 394 -2.06 -17.79 10.14
CA ILE A 394 -3.39 -17.51 10.71
C ILE A 394 -4.19 -18.81 10.88
N GLU A 395 -4.23 -19.68 9.85
CA GLU A 395 -4.92 -20.96 9.88
C GLU A 395 -4.39 -21.86 11.01
N GLN A 396 -3.06 -21.97 11.14
CA GLN A 396 -2.43 -22.75 12.22
C GLN A 396 -2.80 -22.22 13.60
N LYS A 397 -2.80 -20.91 13.81
CA LYS A 397 -3.22 -20.31 15.09
C LYS A 397 -4.70 -20.52 15.37
N LEU A 398 -5.57 -20.50 14.35
CA LEU A 398 -6.99 -20.81 14.50
C LEU A 398 -7.22 -22.28 14.89
N ILE A 399 -6.43 -23.21 14.36
CA ILE A 399 -6.44 -24.63 14.77
C ILE A 399 -6.02 -24.76 16.25
N GLN A 400 -4.93 -24.09 16.66
CA GLN A 400 -4.42 -24.16 18.04
C GLN A 400 -5.47 -23.73 19.09
N VAL A 401 -6.32 -22.76 18.79
CA VAL A 401 -7.40 -22.31 19.70
C VAL A 401 -8.71 -23.08 19.51
N GLY A 402 -8.72 -24.12 18.67
CA GLY A 402 -9.87 -25.00 18.42
C GLY A 402 -11.01 -24.33 17.64
N ILE A 403 -10.70 -23.39 16.74
CA ILE A 403 -11.69 -22.80 15.82
C ILE A 403 -11.83 -23.66 14.55
N TYR A 404 -10.72 -24.24 14.08
CA TYR A 404 -10.70 -25.21 12.98
C TYR A 404 -10.35 -26.60 13.51
N SER A 405 -10.85 -27.61 12.78
CA SER A 405 -10.62 -29.03 13.02
C SER A 405 -9.50 -29.56 12.17
#